data_AF-A0A9R0B8D3-F1
#
_entry.id   AF-A0A9R0B8D3-F1
#
_cell.length_a   1.000
_cell.length_b   1.000
_cell.length_c   1.000
_cell.angle_alpha   90.00
_cell.angle_beta   90.00
_cell.angle_gamma   90.00
#
_symmetry.space_group_name_H-M   'P 1'
#
loop_
_entity.id
_entity.type
_entity.pdbx_description
1 polymer ?
#
loop_
_entity_poly.entity_id
_entity_poly.type
_entity_poly.pdbx_seq_one_letter_code
_entity_poly.pdbx_strand_id
1 'polypeptide(L)'
;MSKASSLPSPHSCSESVPVNDKRPGFTEVQQSCWAMGATSSLADRINIKRKGTWPSAYLSVQNVIDCGGAGSCYGGDHMGVYAYAHEQGIPDETCNNYQTRNQNCERYKLIDARYKVTILQDYGDVSGRDRMKAEIYKNGPVSCAKMATKGLEAYDRGVFAEFHILSMPNHIISEAEWSITEDGTEYWTDTSPLWWNWGWARIVTSAYKGGKGNWYNLAMEHDCVHGDTILT
;
A
#
# COMPACT_ATOMS: atom_id res chain seq x y z
N MET A 1 -3.15 1.75 -22.59
CA MET A 1 -3.02 2.03 -21.15
C MET A 1 -3.83 0.98 -20.42
N SER A 2 -3.18 -0.09 -19.99
CA SER A 2 -3.83 -1.17 -19.24
C SER A 2 -4.14 -0.64 -17.85
N LYS A 3 -5.43 -0.41 -17.56
CA LYS A 3 -5.92 -0.19 -16.19
C LYS A 3 -5.34 -1.30 -15.31
N ALA A 4 -4.78 -0.94 -14.14
CA ALA A 4 -4.54 -1.90 -13.08
C ALA A 4 -5.88 -2.62 -12.84
N SER A 5 -5.93 -3.88 -13.26
CA SER A 5 -7.11 -4.71 -13.17
C SER A 5 -7.48 -4.82 -11.69
N SER A 6 -8.71 -4.46 -11.35
CA SER A 6 -9.33 -4.62 -10.04
C SER A 6 -8.99 -5.99 -9.44
N LEU A 7 -8.01 -6.02 -8.54
CA LEU A 7 -7.71 -7.18 -7.72
C LEU A 7 -8.90 -7.41 -6.77
N PRO A 8 -9.24 -8.68 -6.47
CA PRO A 8 -10.27 -8.99 -5.48
C PRO A 8 -9.92 -8.36 -4.14
N SER A 9 -10.93 -7.82 -3.46
CA SER A 9 -10.80 -7.00 -2.25
C SER A 9 -9.97 -7.71 -1.17
N PRO A 10 -8.88 -7.11 -0.68
CA PRO A 10 -8.31 -7.48 0.61
C PRO A 10 -9.40 -7.24 1.67
N HIS A 11 -9.67 -8.25 2.50
CA HIS A 11 -10.52 -8.06 3.67
C HIS A 11 -10.02 -6.85 4.48
N SER A 12 -10.91 -5.90 4.71
CA SER A 12 -10.64 -4.57 5.32
C SER A 12 -9.72 -4.64 6.55
N CYS A 13 -8.70 -3.79 6.57
CA CYS A 13 -7.92 -3.44 7.77
C CYS A 13 -8.28 -2.08 8.36
N SER A 14 -9.52 -1.63 8.14
CA SER A 14 -10.12 -0.66 9.03
C SER A 14 -11.56 -1.02 9.30
N GLU A 15 -11.75 -1.64 10.44
CA GLU A 15 -12.58 -0.92 11.38
C GLU A 15 -11.59 -0.40 12.44
N SER A 16 -11.54 0.92 12.64
CA SER A 16 -11.54 1.38 14.02
C SER A 16 -12.82 0.79 14.61
N VAL A 17 -12.77 -0.47 15.04
CA VAL A 17 -13.91 -1.14 15.64
C VAL A 17 -14.26 -0.23 16.82
N PRO A 18 -15.47 0.32 16.90
CA PRO A 18 -15.88 1.07 18.06
C PRO A 18 -15.53 0.25 19.29
N VAL A 19 -15.02 0.87 20.36
CA VAL A 19 -14.65 0.23 21.64
C VAL A 19 -15.79 -0.64 22.24
N ASN A 20 -16.97 -0.66 21.62
CA ASN A 20 -18.18 -1.36 22.01
C ASN A 20 -18.64 -2.51 21.07
N ASP A 21 -17.94 -2.92 20.01
CA ASP A 21 -18.32 -4.16 19.29
C ASP A 21 -17.89 -5.40 20.11
N LYS A 22 -18.86 -6.03 20.77
CA LYS A 22 -18.68 -7.17 21.68
C LYS A 22 -18.71 -8.53 20.97
N ARG A 23 -18.16 -8.63 19.76
CA ARG A 23 -17.96 -9.96 19.13
C ARG A 23 -16.72 -10.63 19.77
N PRO A 24 -16.86 -11.82 20.39
CA PRO A 24 -15.73 -12.48 21.05
C PRO A 24 -14.69 -12.89 19.99
N GLY A 25 -13.51 -12.28 20.05
CA GLY A 25 -12.36 -12.58 19.17
C GLY A 25 -11.80 -11.40 18.36
N PHE A 26 -12.47 -10.26 18.31
CA PHE A 26 -12.00 -9.05 17.62
C PHE A 26 -11.77 -7.91 18.62
N THR A 27 -10.71 -8.01 19.43
CA THR A 27 -10.40 -7.01 20.48
C THR A 27 -9.17 -6.17 20.17
N GLU A 28 -8.62 -6.25 18.95
CA GLU A 28 -7.32 -5.67 18.64
C GLU A 28 -7.34 -4.91 17.32
N VAL A 29 -7.03 -3.61 17.37
CA VAL A 29 -6.88 -2.77 16.18
C VAL A 29 -5.62 -3.23 15.45
N GLN A 30 -5.79 -3.79 14.26
CA GLN A 30 -4.66 -4.28 13.48
C GLN A 30 -4.22 -3.30 12.41
N GLN A 31 -2.96 -2.93 12.50
CA GLN A 31 -2.30 -1.92 11.68
C GLN A 31 -1.34 -2.60 10.70
N SER A 32 -1.87 -3.40 9.75
CA SER A 32 -1.08 -4.07 8.70
C SER A 32 -0.98 -3.27 7.40
N CYS A 33 -1.35 -1.98 7.41
CA CYS A 33 -1.31 -1.09 6.25
C CYS A 33 0.07 -1.03 5.57
N TRP A 34 1.15 -1.08 6.35
CA TRP A 34 2.53 -1.17 5.89
C TRP A 34 2.77 -2.38 4.99
N ALA A 35 2.28 -3.56 5.41
CA ALA A 35 2.39 -4.79 4.65
C ALA A 35 1.47 -4.77 3.43
N MET A 36 0.23 -4.30 3.59
CA MET A 36 -0.76 -4.27 2.50
C MET A 36 -0.39 -3.27 1.39
N GLY A 37 0.04 -2.06 1.73
CA GLY A 37 0.45 -1.04 0.74
C GLY A 37 1.67 -1.48 -0.06
N ALA A 38 2.69 -2.02 0.61
CA ALA A 38 3.89 -2.53 -0.04
C ALA A 38 3.60 -3.74 -0.95
N THR A 39 2.89 -4.76 -0.43
CA THR A 39 2.57 -5.96 -1.21
C THR A 39 1.64 -5.68 -2.39
N SER A 40 0.69 -4.75 -2.25
CA SER A 40 -0.18 -4.32 -3.35
C SER A 40 0.62 -3.61 -4.45
N SER A 41 1.51 -2.67 -4.07
CA SER A 41 2.39 -1.97 -5.01
C SER A 41 3.28 -2.97 -5.77
N LEU A 42 3.85 -3.94 -5.07
CA LEU A 42 4.65 -5.00 -5.67
C LEU A 42 3.83 -5.89 -6.62
N ALA A 43 2.66 -6.34 -6.20
CA ALA A 43 1.77 -7.15 -7.03
C ALA A 43 1.40 -6.44 -8.33
N ASP A 44 1.04 -5.15 -8.25
CA ASP A 44 0.71 -4.35 -9.43
C ASP A 44 1.91 -4.19 -10.37
N ARG A 45 3.12 -3.95 -9.84
CA ARG A 45 4.34 -3.92 -10.65
C ARG A 45 4.61 -5.25 -11.37
N ILE A 46 4.40 -6.38 -10.71
CA ILE A 46 4.50 -7.72 -11.35
C ILE A 46 3.48 -7.84 -12.48
N ASN A 47 2.24 -7.43 -12.24
CA ASN A 47 1.17 -7.49 -13.23
C ASN A 47 1.46 -6.61 -14.44
N ILE A 48 1.99 -5.41 -14.23
CA ILE A 48 2.43 -4.49 -15.28
C ILE A 48 3.57 -5.13 -16.09
N LYS A 49 4.62 -5.62 -15.43
CA LYS A 49 5.74 -6.29 -16.12
C LYS A 49 5.29 -7.53 -16.90
N ARG A 50 4.30 -8.27 -16.41
CA ARG A 50 3.68 -9.42 -17.09
C ARG A 50 2.60 -9.03 -18.11
N LYS A 51 2.37 -7.73 -18.36
CA LYS A 51 1.36 -7.22 -19.30
C LYS A 51 -0.06 -7.75 -19.01
N GLY A 52 -0.39 -7.94 -17.73
CA GLY A 52 -1.68 -8.48 -17.29
C GLY A 52 -1.92 -9.95 -17.63
N THR A 53 -0.86 -10.71 -17.95
CA THR A 53 -0.99 -12.15 -18.24
C THR A 53 -1.43 -12.92 -17.00
N TRP A 54 -2.44 -13.78 -17.16
CA TRP A 54 -2.95 -14.65 -16.09
C TRP A 54 -1.89 -15.66 -15.59
N PRO A 55 -1.89 -16.06 -14.30
CA PRO A 55 -2.70 -15.52 -13.21
C PRO A 55 -2.20 -14.16 -12.74
N SER A 56 -3.09 -13.27 -12.29
CA SER A 56 -2.69 -12.02 -11.66
C SER A 56 -1.88 -12.30 -10.39
N ALA A 57 -0.81 -11.57 -10.16
CA ALA A 57 -0.05 -11.65 -8.92
C ALA A 57 -0.88 -11.10 -7.75
N TYR A 58 -0.89 -11.83 -6.64
CA TYR A 58 -1.47 -11.43 -5.38
C TYR A 58 -0.62 -12.02 -4.25
N LEU A 59 0.05 -11.17 -3.47
CA LEU A 59 1.11 -11.57 -2.55
C LEU A 59 0.60 -11.76 -1.12
N SER A 60 1.19 -12.72 -0.39
CA SER A 60 0.75 -13.07 0.97
C SER A 60 1.13 -12.01 2.00
N VAL A 61 0.14 -11.21 2.41
CA VAL A 61 0.29 -10.22 3.49
C VAL A 61 0.59 -10.92 4.82
N GLN A 62 -0.07 -12.05 5.09
CA GLN A 62 0.14 -12.81 6.33
C GLN A 62 1.57 -13.35 6.42
N ASN A 63 2.16 -13.80 5.31
CA ASN A 63 3.56 -14.21 5.29
C ASN A 63 4.50 -13.06 5.66
N VAL A 64 4.25 -11.85 5.14
CA VAL A 64 5.04 -10.66 5.48
C VAL A 64 4.94 -10.34 6.98
N ILE A 65 3.74 -10.38 7.56
CA ILE A 65 3.53 -10.16 9.00
C ILE A 65 4.27 -11.20 9.84
N ASP A 66 4.17 -12.48 9.47
CA ASP A 66 4.70 -13.57 10.28
C ASP A 66 6.22 -13.71 10.15
N CYS A 67 6.77 -13.51 8.94
CA CYS A 67 8.13 -13.89 8.57
C CYS A 67 9.02 -12.73 8.11
N GLY A 68 8.45 -11.59 7.75
CA GLY A 68 9.19 -10.51 7.10
C GLY A 68 10.13 -9.73 8.02
N GLY A 69 9.97 -9.84 9.34
CA GLY A 69 10.75 -9.05 10.30
C GLY A 69 10.55 -7.53 10.18
N ALA A 70 9.58 -7.10 9.38
CA ALA A 70 9.33 -5.71 9.00
C ALA A 70 8.21 -5.05 9.82
N GLY A 71 7.58 -5.80 10.73
CA GLY A 71 6.50 -5.31 11.56
C GLY A 71 5.65 -6.42 12.15
N SER A 72 4.47 -6.02 12.61
CA SER A 72 3.44 -6.89 13.17
C SER A 72 2.05 -6.30 12.92
N CYS A 73 1.01 -6.92 13.48
CA CYS A 73 -0.33 -6.34 13.55
C CYS A 73 -0.40 -5.03 14.37
N TYR A 74 0.66 -4.61 15.06
CA TYR A 74 0.70 -3.35 15.83
C TYR A 74 1.38 -2.20 15.09
N GLY A 75 1.77 -2.41 13.84
CA GLY A 75 2.53 -1.46 13.04
C GLY A 75 3.80 -2.09 12.49
N GLY A 76 4.40 -1.39 11.55
CA GLY A 76 5.55 -1.86 10.80
C GLY A 76 5.96 -0.83 9.77
N ASP A 77 6.94 -1.23 8.99
CA ASP A 77 7.60 -0.36 8.03
C ASP A 77 7.54 -0.99 6.64
N HIS A 78 7.11 -0.21 5.65
CA HIS A 78 7.03 -0.69 4.28
C HIS A 78 8.42 -0.96 3.68
N MET A 79 9.46 -0.20 4.03
CA MET A 79 10.82 -0.44 3.51
C MET A 79 11.31 -1.83 3.91
N GLY A 80 11.05 -2.26 5.15
CA GLY A 80 11.30 -3.63 5.60
C GLY A 80 10.61 -4.71 4.75
N VAL A 81 9.43 -4.45 4.18
CA VAL A 81 8.74 -5.39 3.27
C VAL A 81 9.51 -5.55 1.97
N TYR A 82 10.00 -4.44 1.40
CA TYR A 82 10.82 -4.49 0.18
C TYR A 82 12.16 -5.17 0.44
N ALA A 83 12.79 -4.91 1.59
CA ALA A 83 14.00 -5.61 2.01
C ALA A 83 13.77 -7.13 2.13
N TYR A 84 12.68 -7.54 2.79
CA TYR A 84 12.31 -8.95 2.89
C TYR A 84 12.05 -9.58 1.51
N ALA A 85 11.35 -8.86 0.63
CA ALA A 85 11.10 -9.31 -0.74
C ALA A 85 12.38 -9.41 -1.59
N HIS A 86 13.40 -8.60 -1.30
CA HIS A 86 14.70 -8.67 -1.95
C HIS A 86 15.53 -9.86 -1.45
N GLU A 87 15.55 -10.10 -0.14
CA GLU A 87 16.41 -11.12 0.48
C GLU A 87 15.83 -12.53 0.42
N GLN A 88 14.54 -12.68 0.68
CA GLN A 88 13.85 -13.97 0.81
C GLN A 88 12.73 -14.13 -0.21
N GLY A 89 12.09 -13.02 -0.57
CA GLY A 89 10.94 -12.96 -1.45
C GLY A 89 9.60 -13.18 -0.74
N ILE A 90 8.51 -12.82 -1.43
CA ILE A 90 7.14 -12.92 -0.90
C ILE A 90 6.36 -13.95 -1.72
N PRO A 91 5.73 -14.95 -1.10
CA PRO A 91 4.93 -15.95 -1.79
C PRO A 91 3.56 -15.41 -2.19
N ASP A 92 2.88 -16.14 -3.07
CA ASP A 92 1.48 -15.91 -3.42
C ASP A 92 0.55 -16.02 -2.19
N GLU A 93 -0.54 -15.24 -2.16
CA GLU A 93 -1.53 -15.23 -1.06
C GLU A 93 -2.00 -16.64 -0.67
N THR A 94 -2.17 -17.54 -1.64
CA THR A 94 -2.61 -18.92 -1.41
C THR A 94 -1.70 -19.73 -0.49
N CYS A 95 -0.47 -19.26 -0.25
CA CYS A 95 0.48 -19.88 0.66
C CYS A 95 0.14 -19.64 2.13
N ASN A 96 -0.38 -18.45 2.47
CA ASN A 96 -0.82 -18.10 3.81
C ASN A 96 -1.85 -16.97 3.69
N ASN A 97 -3.13 -17.35 3.63
CA ASN A 97 -4.22 -16.39 3.51
C ASN A 97 -4.22 -15.43 4.71
N TYR A 98 -4.60 -14.18 4.45
CA TYR A 98 -4.71 -13.14 5.45
C TYR A 98 -5.65 -13.54 6.60
N GLN A 99 -5.14 -13.50 7.83
CA GLN A 99 -5.83 -13.97 9.03
C GLN A 99 -5.99 -12.90 10.10
N THR A 100 -5.50 -11.68 9.84
CA THR A 100 -5.63 -10.55 10.77
C THR A 100 -5.20 -10.98 12.17
N ARG A 101 -3.94 -11.43 12.33
CA ARG A 101 -3.31 -11.74 13.62
C ARG A 101 -1.80 -11.95 13.45
N ASN A 102 -1.06 -11.82 14.55
CA ASN A 102 0.34 -12.26 14.61
C ASN A 102 0.41 -13.79 14.72
N GLN A 103 1.30 -14.42 13.95
CA GLN A 103 1.63 -15.84 14.08
C GLN A 103 3.14 -16.01 14.10
N ASN A 104 3.60 -17.16 14.61
CA ASN A 104 5.00 -17.54 14.47
C ASN A 104 5.30 -17.94 13.02
N CYS A 105 6.49 -17.58 12.52
CA CYS A 105 7.01 -18.00 11.21
C CYS A 105 7.39 -19.50 11.16
N GLU A 106 6.47 -20.39 11.52
CA GLU A 106 6.67 -21.84 11.44
C GLU A 106 5.89 -22.46 10.28
N ARG A 107 4.71 -21.92 9.96
CA ARG A 107 3.90 -22.36 8.82
C ARG A 107 4.59 -22.15 7.47
N TYR A 108 5.46 -21.13 7.36
CA TYR A 108 6.24 -20.87 6.14
C TYR A 108 7.27 -21.95 5.84
N LYS A 109 7.85 -22.60 6.87
CA LYS A 109 8.84 -23.67 6.67
C LYS A 109 8.23 -24.94 6.04
N LEU A 110 6.91 -25.05 6.03
CA LEU A 110 6.17 -26.15 5.41
C LEU A 110 5.78 -25.84 3.95
N ILE A 111 6.07 -24.63 3.47
CA ILE A 111 5.76 -24.20 2.11
C ILE A 111 6.80 -24.83 1.19
N ASP A 112 6.30 -25.77 0.41
CA ASP A 112 7.01 -26.55 -0.60
C ASP A 112 7.85 -25.66 -1.54
N ALA A 113 9.00 -26.13 -2.01
CA ALA A 113 9.84 -25.43 -2.99
C ALA A 113 9.14 -25.16 -4.34
N ARG A 114 7.88 -25.61 -4.50
CA ARG A 114 7.00 -25.41 -5.65
C ARG A 114 6.22 -24.09 -5.64
N TYR A 115 6.18 -23.35 -4.54
CA TYR A 115 5.42 -22.10 -4.49
C TYR A 115 6.18 -20.93 -5.12
N LYS A 116 5.48 -20.14 -5.94
CA LYS A 116 6.07 -19.00 -6.65
C LYS A 116 6.42 -17.91 -5.64
N VAL A 117 7.71 -17.69 -5.44
CA VAL A 117 8.25 -16.62 -4.60
C VAL A 117 8.64 -15.46 -5.51
N THR A 118 8.14 -14.26 -5.18
CA THR A 118 8.55 -13.02 -5.87
C THR A 118 9.78 -12.46 -5.19
N ILE A 119 10.90 -12.40 -5.92
CA ILE A 119 12.15 -11.80 -5.46
C ILE A 119 12.36 -10.46 -6.17
N LEU A 120 12.73 -9.44 -5.42
CA LEU A 120 13.12 -8.14 -5.98
C LEU A 120 14.58 -8.15 -6.39
N GLN A 121 14.88 -7.55 -7.54
CA GLN A 121 16.23 -7.24 -7.97
C GLN A 121 16.81 -6.08 -7.17
N ASP A 122 16.02 -5.02 -7.00
CA ASP A 122 16.42 -3.77 -6.37
C ASP A 122 15.19 -3.11 -5.73
N TYR A 123 15.42 -2.22 -4.78
CA TYR A 123 14.38 -1.42 -4.12
C TYR A 123 14.99 -0.12 -3.58
N GLY A 124 14.16 0.92 -3.43
CA GLY A 124 14.64 2.22 -2.98
C GLY A 124 13.54 3.18 -2.59
N ASP A 125 13.95 4.28 -1.96
CA ASP A 125 13.07 5.38 -1.60
C ASP A 125 12.85 6.34 -2.78
N VAL A 126 11.65 6.93 -2.83
CA VAL A 126 11.32 8.02 -3.73
C VAL A 126 10.49 9.05 -2.98
N SER A 127 10.85 10.32 -3.13
CA SER A 127 10.15 11.41 -2.47
C SER A 127 10.07 12.63 -3.39
N GLY A 128 9.04 13.44 -3.16
CA GLY A 128 8.70 14.61 -3.93
C GLY A 128 7.94 14.28 -5.20
N ARG A 129 6.93 15.11 -5.49
CA ARG A 129 6.02 14.98 -6.64
C ARG A 129 6.67 14.54 -7.93
N ASP A 130 7.68 15.24 -8.42
CA ASP A 130 8.20 15.00 -9.77
C ASP A 130 8.95 13.66 -9.87
N ARG A 131 9.65 13.26 -8.81
CA ARG A 131 10.35 11.97 -8.76
C ARG A 131 9.35 10.82 -8.63
N MET A 132 8.34 10.96 -7.78
CA MET A 132 7.25 9.99 -7.67
C MET A 132 6.53 9.79 -9.00
N LYS A 133 6.20 10.87 -9.72
CA LYS A 133 5.60 10.78 -11.06
C LYS A 133 6.49 10.03 -12.04
N ALA A 134 7.78 10.35 -12.06
CA ALA A 134 8.72 9.69 -12.95
C ALA A 134 8.80 8.18 -12.68
N GLU A 135 8.82 7.79 -11.40
CA GLU A 135 8.87 6.39 -10.97
C GLU A 135 7.56 5.65 -11.31
N ILE A 136 6.42 6.23 -10.95
CA ILE A 136 5.09 5.66 -11.23
C ILE A 136 4.87 5.48 -12.73
N TYR A 137 5.22 6.50 -13.53
CA TYR A 137 5.07 6.44 -14.99
C TYR A 137 5.89 5.32 -15.63
N LYS A 138 7.13 5.16 -15.17
CA LYS A 138 8.09 4.26 -15.79
C LYS A 138 7.90 2.81 -15.33
N ASN A 139 7.71 2.63 -14.03
CA ASN A 139 7.86 1.34 -13.37
C ASN A 139 6.58 0.85 -12.66
N GLY A 140 5.60 1.74 -12.43
CA GLY A 140 4.32 1.41 -11.78
C GLY A 140 4.22 1.86 -10.32
N PRO A 141 3.17 1.43 -9.59
CA PRO A 141 2.81 1.98 -8.28
C PRO A 141 3.93 1.96 -7.24
N VAL A 142 3.92 2.93 -6.34
CA VAL A 142 4.84 3.03 -5.19
C VAL A 142 4.04 2.95 -3.91
N SER A 143 4.67 2.54 -2.80
CA SER A 143 4.01 2.57 -1.50
C SER A 143 4.44 3.80 -0.72
N CYS A 144 3.53 4.70 -0.36
CA CYS A 144 3.87 5.87 0.47
C CYS A 144 3.25 5.83 1.86
N ALA A 145 3.96 6.45 2.79
CA ALA A 145 3.45 6.78 4.11
C ALA A 145 2.62 8.08 4.05
N LYS A 146 1.53 8.11 4.81
CA LYS A 146 0.65 9.28 4.93
C LYS A 146 0.05 9.39 6.33
N MET A 147 -0.46 10.56 6.64
CA MET A 147 -1.22 10.82 7.86
C MET A 147 -2.71 10.52 7.64
N ALA A 148 -3.20 9.39 8.15
CA ALA A 148 -4.62 9.14 8.29
C ALA A 148 -5.23 10.03 9.40
N THR A 149 -6.24 10.81 9.03
CA THR A 149 -6.99 11.72 9.90
C THR A 149 -8.45 11.31 9.93
N LYS A 150 -9.22 11.76 10.94
CA LYS A 150 -10.67 11.60 10.96
C LYS A 150 -11.36 12.27 9.77
N GLY A 151 -10.80 13.38 9.28
CA GLY A 151 -11.31 14.06 8.08
C GLY A 151 -11.17 13.18 6.85
N LEU A 152 -10.02 12.50 6.72
CA LEU A 152 -9.76 11.57 5.65
C LEU A 152 -10.57 10.26 5.78
N GLU A 153 -10.82 9.75 6.99
CA GLU A 153 -11.72 8.61 7.22
C GLU A 153 -13.17 8.93 6.85
N ALA A 154 -13.60 10.18 7.09
CA ALA A 154 -14.92 10.67 6.72
C ALA A 154 -15.03 11.11 5.25
N TYR A 155 -13.95 10.98 4.47
CA TYR A 155 -13.94 11.33 3.05
C TYR A 155 -14.90 10.43 2.25
N ASP A 156 -15.69 11.08 1.40
CA ASP A 156 -16.68 10.44 0.53
C ASP A 156 -16.26 10.60 -0.94
N ARG A 157 -16.12 11.85 -1.39
CA ARG A 157 -15.87 12.18 -2.80
C ARG A 157 -15.14 13.51 -2.99
N GLY A 158 -14.63 13.72 -4.20
CA GLY A 158 -13.99 14.97 -4.61
C GLY A 158 -12.48 14.85 -4.71
N VAL A 159 -11.77 15.95 -4.45
CA VAL A 159 -10.32 15.95 -4.22
C VAL A 159 -10.10 16.43 -2.81
N PHE A 160 -9.54 15.56 -1.98
CA PHE A 160 -9.29 15.81 -0.57
C PHE A 160 -8.11 16.75 -0.36
N ALA A 161 -8.27 17.69 0.57
CA ALA A 161 -7.23 18.60 1.03
C ALA A 161 -7.51 18.99 2.48
N GLU A 162 -6.57 18.69 3.39
CA GLU A 162 -6.72 19.02 4.82
C GLU A 162 -5.43 19.67 5.32
N PHE A 163 -5.54 20.89 5.86
CA PHE A 163 -4.37 21.63 6.30
C PHE A 163 -3.80 21.05 7.60
N HIS A 164 -2.51 20.72 7.59
CA HIS A 164 -1.73 20.32 8.76
C HIS A 164 -0.39 21.02 8.76
N ILE A 165 -0.02 21.67 9.87
CA ILE A 165 1.31 22.28 10.04
C ILE A 165 2.40 21.24 10.34
N LEU A 166 1.99 20.06 10.77
CA LEU A 166 2.88 18.93 10.96
C LEU A 166 2.08 17.68 10.60
N SER A 167 2.40 17.09 9.46
CA SER A 167 1.82 15.81 9.05
C SER A 167 2.72 14.68 9.54
N MET A 168 2.24 13.92 10.52
CA MET A 168 2.95 12.75 11.04
C MET A 168 2.34 11.49 10.42
N PRO A 169 3.07 10.76 9.57
CA PRO A 169 2.56 9.53 8.97
C PRO A 169 2.22 8.48 10.03
N ASN A 170 1.06 7.85 9.87
CA ASN A 170 0.56 6.76 10.72
C ASN A 170 -0.14 5.66 9.89
N HIS A 171 -0.07 5.77 8.55
CA HIS A 171 -0.70 4.87 7.61
C HIS A 171 0.15 4.75 6.36
N ILE A 172 0.09 3.61 5.69
CA ILE A 172 0.80 3.35 4.43
C ILE A 172 -0.20 2.87 3.39
N ILE A 173 -0.04 3.35 2.16
CA ILE A 173 -0.92 3.09 1.03
C ILE A 173 -0.12 2.71 -0.21
N SER A 174 -0.84 2.44 -1.30
CA SER A 174 -0.29 2.24 -2.63
C SER A 174 -0.74 3.38 -3.55
N GLU A 175 0.21 4.12 -4.09
CA GLU A 175 0.00 5.23 -5.01
C GLU A 175 0.22 4.74 -6.44
N ALA A 176 -0.86 4.72 -7.21
CA ALA A 176 -0.83 4.14 -8.55
C ALA A 176 -0.78 5.19 -9.67
N GLU A 177 -1.33 6.38 -9.46
CA GLU A 177 -1.46 7.38 -10.52
C GLU A 177 -1.70 8.80 -9.98
N TRP A 178 -1.63 9.78 -10.88
CA TRP A 178 -2.08 11.15 -10.65
C TRP A 178 -2.90 11.63 -11.84
N SER A 179 -3.75 12.63 -11.62
CA SER A 179 -4.51 13.28 -12.67
C SER A 179 -4.79 14.74 -12.33
N ILE A 180 -5.42 15.45 -13.24
CA ILE A 180 -5.80 16.85 -13.12
C ILE A 180 -7.31 16.93 -13.33
N THR A 181 -8.02 17.58 -12.41
CA THR A 181 -9.45 17.84 -12.57
C THR A 181 -9.72 18.88 -13.66
N GLU A 182 -10.98 19.00 -14.10
CA GLU A 182 -11.37 20.00 -15.11
C GLU A 182 -11.05 21.45 -14.68
N ASP A 183 -11.10 21.74 -13.38
CA ASP A 183 -10.73 23.03 -12.79
C ASP A 183 -9.21 23.23 -12.60
N GLY A 184 -8.39 22.28 -13.04
CA GLY A 184 -6.93 22.38 -13.01
C GLY A 184 -6.28 21.94 -11.69
N THR A 185 -7.05 21.35 -10.77
CA THR A 185 -6.51 20.83 -9.51
C THR A 185 -5.85 19.48 -9.76
N GLU A 186 -4.55 19.42 -9.54
CA GLU A 186 -3.82 18.16 -9.63
C GLU A 186 -3.93 17.33 -8.35
N TYR A 187 -4.14 16.03 -8.50
CA TYR A 187 -4.31 15.10 -7.40
C TYR A 187 -3.65 13.74 -7.65
N TRP A 188 -3.25 13.08 -6.56
CA TRP A 188 -2.88 11.67 -6.49
C TRP A 188 -4.12 10.80 -6.33
N THR A 189 -4.12 9.63 -6.96
CA THR A 189 -5.10 8.57 -6.69
C THR A 189 -4.41 7.47 -5.88
N ASP A 190 -4.89 7.25 -4.66
CA ASP A 190 -4.40 6.18 -3.79
C ASP A 190 -5.38 5.02 -3.63
N THR A 191 -4.83 3.81 -3.60
CA THR A 191 -5.56 2.58 -3.31
C THR A 191 -5.19 2.07 -1.92
N SER A 192 -6.21 1.70 -1.17
CA SER A 192 -6.11 1.16 0.19
C SER A 192 -7.38 0.36 0.48
N PRO A 193 -7.31 -0.71 1.30
CA PRO A 193 -8.49 -1.40 1.80
C PRO A 193 -9.48 -0.47 2.55
N LEU A 194 -9.02 0.68 3.07
CA LEU A 194 -9.88 1.70 3.70
C LEU A 194 -10.97 2.22 2.75
N TRP A 195 -10.69 2.25 1.45
CA TRP A 195 -11.55 2.87 0.44
C TRP A 195 -12.62 1.93 -0.13
N TRP A 196 -12.98 0.85 0.56
CA TRP A 196 -13.81 -0.24 0.01
C TRP A 196 -15.13 0.22 -0.67
N ASN A 197 -15.75 1.29 -0.17
CA ASN A 197 -16.98 1.87 -0.75
C ASN A 197 -16.73 2.64 -2.06
N TRP A 198 -15.54 3.22 -2.21
CA TRP A 198 -15.23 4.21 -3.24
C TRP A 198 -14.15 3.73 -4.22
N GLY A 199 -13.49 2.62 -3.92
CA GLY A 199 -12.37 2.03 -4.64
C GLY A 199 -11.04 2.76 -4.42
N TRP A 200 -11.03 4.09 -4.42
CA TRP A 200 -9.84 4.93 -4.32
C TRP A 200 -10.13 6.26 -3.63
N ALA A 201 -9.11 6.87 -3.03
CA ALA A 201 -9.16 8.27 -2.62
C ALA A 201 -8.40 9.16 -3.60
N ARG A 202 -8.71 10.46 -3.58
CA ARG A 202 -8.09 11.49 -4.41
C ARG A 202 -7.59 12.59 -3.49
N ILE A 203 -6.30 12.87 -3.50
CA ILE A 203 -5.68 13.82 -2.57
C ILE A 203 -4.82 14.81 -3.37
N VAL A 204 -4.88 16.10 -3.03
CA VAL A 204 -4.10 17.14 -3.72
C VAL A 204 -2.58 16.84 -3.76
N THR A 205 -1.90 17.26 -4.82
CA THR A 205 -0.42 17.19 -4.89
C THR A 205 0.23 18.45 -4.29
N SER A 206 1.54 18.45 -4.13
CA SER A 206 2.33 19.61 -3.68
C SER A 206 2.15 20.86 -4.56
N ALA A 207 1.71 20.71 -5.81
CA ALA A 207 1.41 21.84 -6.69
C ALA A 207 0.21 22.69 -6.21
N TYR A 208 -0.66 22.13 -5.37
CA TYR A 208 -1.86 22.80 -4.88
C TYR A 208 -1.57 24.13 -4.18
N LYS A 209 -2.47 25.11 -4.34
CA LYS A 209 -2.35 26.47 -3.78
C LYS A 209 -1.01 27.15 -4.09
N GLY A 210 -0.55 27.03 -5.34
CA GLY A 210 0.68 27.67 -5.82
C GLY A 210 1.93 27.07 -5.19
N GLY A 211 2.01 25.73 -5.13
CA GLY A 211 3.17 25.01 -4.59
C GLY A 211 3.16 24.80 -3.06
N LYS A 212 2.01 24.98 -2.41
CA LYS A 212 1.83 24.82 -0.96
C LYS A 212 1.11 23.52 -0.59
N GLY A 213 0.95 22.60 -1.53
CA GLY A 213 0.16 21.39 -1.33
C GLY A 213 0.70 20.42 -0.28
N ASN A 214 2.00 20.50 0.05
CA ASN A 214 2.60 19.69 1.13
C ASN A 214 1.96 19.92 2.51
N TRP A 215 1.33 21.08 2.72
CA TRP A 215 0.56 21.34 3.93
C TRP A 215 -0.85 20.73 3.90
N TYR A 216 -1.30 20.22 2.76
CA TYR A 216 -2.67 19.78 2.50
C TYR A 216 -2.80 18.31 2.09
N ASN A 217 -1.68 17.66 1.76
CA ASN A 217 -1.62 16.31 1.19
C ASN A 217 -1.19 15.23 2.21
N LEU A 218 -1.24 15.55 3.51
CA LEU A 218 -1.03 14.57 4.59
C LEU A 218 0.33 13.85 4.53
N ALA A 219 1.38 14.58 4.15
CA ALA A 219 2.75 14.08 4.00
C ALA A 219 2.98 12.99 2.94
N MET A 220 2.01 12.74 2.05
CA MET A 220 2.05 11.68 1.05
C MET A 220 3.30 11.70 0.14
N GLU A 221 3.92 12.85 -0.06
CA GLU A 221 5.07 13.00 -0.95
C GLU A 221 6.43 12.92 -0.26
N HIS A 222 6.49 12.58 1.04
CA HIS A 222 7.73 12.61 1.81
C HIS A 222 8.44 11.27 1.91
N ASP A 223 7.69 10.17 1.98
CA ASP A 223 8.24 8.84 2.26
C ASP A 223 7.50 7.80 1.42
N CYS A 224 8.10 7.44 0.29
CA CYS A 224 7.60 6.37 -0.57
C CYS A 224 8.71 5.39 -0.90
N VAL A 225 8.33 4.14 -1.13
CA VAL A 225 9.24 3.06 -1.47
C VAL A 225 8.76 2.38 -2.74
N HIS A 226 9.73 1.99 -3.58
CA HIS A 226 9.50 1.24 -4.79
C HIS A 226 10.40 -0.01 -4.82
N GLY A 227 10.00 -0.99 -5.63
CA GLY A 227 10.75 -2.23 -5.82
C GLY A 227 10.72 -2.68 -7.27
N ASP A 228 11.83 -3.23 -7.73
CA ASP A 228 11.97 -3.78 -9.07
C ASP A 228 11.98 -5.30 -9.01
N THR A 229 10.94 -5.92 -9.54
CA THR A 229 10.79 -7.38 -9.54
C THR A 229 11.62 -8.04 -10.64
N ILE A 230 12.24 -9.18 -10.34
CA ILE A 230 12.82 -10.08 -11.35
C ILE A 230 11.66 -10.85 -11.98
N LEU A 231 11.51 -10.78 -13.29
CA LEU A 231 10.63 -11.71 -14.00
C LEU A 231 11.36 -13.06 -14.10
N THR A 232 10.99 -14.00 -13.23
CA THR A 232 11.33 -15.43 -13.38
C THR A 232 10.24 -16.17 -14.15
#